data_AF-G7MMX3-F1
#
_entry.id   AF-G7MMX3-F1
#
_cell.length_a   1.000
_cell.length_b   1.000
_cell.length_c   1.000
_cell.angle_alpha   90.00
_cell.angle_beta   90.00
_cell.angle_gamma   90.00
#
_symmetry.space_group_name_H-M   'P 1'
#
loop_
_entity.id
_entity.type
_entity.pdbx_description
1 polymer ?
#
loop_
_entity_poly.entity_id
_entity_poly.type
_entity_poly.pdbx_seq_one_letter_code
_entity_poly.pdbx_strand_id
1 'polypeptide(L)'
;MGTRLFFYVALCLLWAGHRDAGITQSPRYKVTETGRQVTLTCHQTWSHSYMFWYRQDLGHGLRLIHYSAGAGITDKGEVPDGYVVSRSKTEDFLLTLESATRSQTSVYFCASSES
;
A
#
# COMPACT_ATOMS: atom_id res chain seq x y z
N MET A 1 20.30 -24.36 -36.35
CA MET A 1 18.92 -24.06 -35.92
C MET A 1 18.83 -23.48 -34.49
N GLY A 2 19.84 -23.65 -33.62
CA GLY A 2 19.81 -23.10 -32.24
C GLY A 2 20.07 -21.60 -32.10
N THR A 3 20.86 -20.98 -32.99
CA THR A 3 21.30 -19.57 -32.85
C THR A 3 20.17 -18.56 -32.98
N ARG A 4 19.14 -18.86 -33.80
CA ARG A 4 17.93 -18.04 -33.92
C ARG A 4 17.11 -18.05 -32.63
N LEU A 5 16.98 -19.21 -32.00
CA LEU A 5 16.19 -19.36 -30.77
C LEU A 5 16.76 -18.53 -29.63
N PHE A 6 18.10 -18.56 -29.46
CA PHE A 6 18.78 -17.73 -28.46
C PHE A 6 18.61 -16.22 -28.72
N PHE A 7 18.60 -15.80 -29.99
CA PHE A 7 18.37 -14.41 -30.35
C PHE A 7 16.93 -13.95 -30.02
N TYR A 8 15.93 -14.78 -30.29
CA TYR A 8 14.54 -14.50 -29.92
C TYR A 8 14.35 -14.43 -28.40
N VAL A 9 14.96 -15.35 -27.65
CA VAL A 9 14.89 -15.35 -26.17
C VAL A 9 15.55 -14.10 -25.58
N ALA A 10 16.72 -13.70 -26.09
CA ALA A 10 17.39 -12.46 -25.67
C ALA A 10 16.55 -11.21 -25.98
N LEU A 11 15.91 -11.16 -27.16
CA LEU A 11 15.02 -10.07 -27.55
C LEU A 11 13.77 -9.99 -26.65
N CYS A 12 13.19 -11.13 -26.27
CA CYS A 12 12.06 -11.20 -25.34
C CYS A 12 12.42 -10.68 -23.93
N LEU A 13 13.63 -10.98 -23.45
CA LEU A 13 14.09 -10.51 -22.13
C LEU A 13 14.39 -9.00 -22.10
N LEU A 14 14.82 -8.42 -23.23
CA LEU A 14 15.07 -6.98 -23.36
C LEU A 14 13.77 -6.15 -23.48
N TRP A 15 12.67 -6.74 -23.94
CA TRP A 15 11.36 -6.09 -24.04
C TRP A 15 10.48 -6.27 -22.80
N ALA A 16 10.89 -7.10 -21.85
CA ALA A 16 10.30 -7.14 -20.51
C ALA A 16 10.71 -5.87 -19.76
N GLY A 17 10.13 -4.74 -20.15
CA GLY A 17 10.28 -3.46 -19.45
C GLY A 17 9.92 -3.64 -17.99
N HIS A 18 10.72 -3.05 -17.11
CA HIS A 18 10.42 -2.95 -15.69
C HIS A 18 9.07 -2.22 -15.57
N ARG A 19 8.00 -2.96 -15.28
CA ARG A 19 6.74 -2.31 -14.94
C ARG A 19 6.94 -1.68 -13.58
N ASP A 20 6.98 -0.36 -13.57
CA ASP A 20 7.15 0.42 -12.35
C ASP A 20 6.05 0.01 -11.35
N ALA A 21 6.43 -0.24 -10.11
CA ALA A 21 5.47 -0.61 -9.08
C ALA A 21 4.60 0.62 -8.80
N GLY A 22 3.36 0.62 -9.25
CA GLY A 22 2.47 1.78 -9.08
C GLY A 22 2.05 2.06 -7.64
N ILE A 23 2.47 1.22 -6.68
CA ILE A 23 2.32 1.42 -5.24
C ILE A 23 3.66 1.13 -4.55
N THR A 24 4.13 2.08 -3.76
CA THR A 24 5.28 1.94 -2.86
C THR A 24 4.82 2.16 -1.41
N GLN A 25 5.12 1.21 -0.52
CA GLN A 25 4.80 1.30 0.91
C GLN A 25 6.07 1.36 1.76
N SER A 26 6.06 2.19 2.81
CA SER A 26 7.17 2.31 3.76
C SER A 26 6.68 2.49 5.21
N PRO A 27 7.39 1.95 6.21
CA PRO A 27 8.46 0.96 6.07
C PRO A 27 7.89 -0.41 5.65
N ARG A 28 8.72 -1.26 5.01
CA ARG A 28 8.33 -2.64 4.65
C ARG A 28 8.05 -3.51 5.88
N TYR A 29 8.82 -3.32 6.95
CA TYR A 29 8.66 -3.99 8.23
C TYR A 29 8.84 -2.97 9.35
N LYS A 30 8.01 -3.04 10.39
CA LYS A 30 8.11 -2.19 11.56
C LYS A 30 7.85 -3.01 12.82
N VAL A 31 8.84 -3.00 13.72
CA VAL A 31 8.70 -3.48 15.10
C VAL A 31 8.83 -2.26 16.00
N THR A 32 7.94 -2.13 16.98
CA THR A 32 7.91 -1.00 17.91
C THR A 32 7.41 -1.45 19.28
N GLU A 33 7.75 -0.69 20.32
CA GLU A 33 7.12 -0.80 21.63
C GLU A 33 5.68 -0.30 21.59
N THR A 34 4.84 -0.84 22.48
CA THR A 34 3.48 -0.33 22.70
C THR A 34 3.50 1.10 23.20
N GLY A 35 2.52 1.90 22.80
CA GLY A 35 2.41 3.32 23.17
C GLY A 35 3.19 4.26 22.26
N ARG A 36 4.05 3.74 21.37
CA ARG A 36 4.79 4.55 20.40
C ARG A 36 3.91 4.87 19.20
N GLN A 37 4.07 6.08 18.68
CA GLN A 37 3.48 6.46 17.40
C GLN A 37 4.19 5.74 16.25
N VAL A 38 3.41 5.26 15.27
CA VAL A 38 3.91 4.67 14.03
C VAL A 38 3.13 5.25 12.86
N THR A 39 3.83 5.66 11.81
CA THR A 39 3.21 6.04 10.54
C THR A 39 3.69 5.10 9.44
N LEU A 40 2.73 4.52 8.73
CA LEU A 40 2.93 3.81 7.46
C LEU A 40 2.59 4.78 6.32
N THR A 41 3.42 4.79 5.29
CA THR A 41 3.23 5.60 4.10
C THR A 41 2.90 4.69 2.92
N CYS A 42 2.03 5.20 2.05
CA CYS A 42 1.74 4.62 0.76
C CYS A 42 1.83 5.72 -0.29
N HIS A 43 2.59 5.45 -1.34
CA HIS A 43 2.80 6.34 -2.48
C HIS A 43 2.36 5.63 -3.76
N GLN A 44 1.67 6.34 -4.66
CA GLN A 44 1.22 5.83 -5.95
C GLN A 44 1.62 6.72 -7.12
N THR A 45 1.93 6.11 -8.26
CA THR A 45 2.41 6.83 -9.47
C THR A 45 1.39 6.89 -10.60
N TRP A 46 0.20 6.32 -10.42
CA TRP A 46 -0.85 6.25 -11.44
C TRP A 46 -1.83 7.42 -11.40
N SER A 47 -1.66 8.39 -10.49
CA SER A 47 -2.61 9.49 -10.25
C SER A 47 -4.05 9.01 -9.96
N HIS A 48 -4.20 7.79 -9.42
CA HIS A 48 -5.47 7.22 -8.99
C HIS A 48 -6.15 8.08 -7.91
N SER A 49 -7.46 8.33 -8.07
CA SER A 49 -8.22 9.12 -7.10
C SER A 49 -8.39 8.36 -5.79
N TYR A 50 -8.75 7.08 -5.87
CA TYR A 50 -9.02 6.26 -4.72
C TYR A 50 -7.75 5.62 -4.17
N MET A 51 -7.58 5.65 -2.85
CA MET A 51 -6.58 4.86 -2.14
C MET A 51 -7.17 4.24 -0.88
N PHE A 52 -6.61 3.10 -0.49
CA PHE A 52 -7.15 2.25 0.55
C PHE A 52 -6.03 1.75 1.46
N TRP A 53 -6.32 1.68 2.75
CA TRP A 53 -5.50 0.97 3.73
C TRP A 53 -6.27 -0.24 4.24
N TYR A 54 -5.64 -1.40 4.14
CA TYR A 54 -6.16 -2.66 4.66
C TYR A 54 -5.23 -3.23 5.72
N ARG A 55 -5.82 -4.04 6.60
CA ARG A 55 -5.08 -4.99 7.43
C ARG A 55 -5.47 -6.42 7.09
N GLN A 56 -4.51 -7.32 7.17
CA GLN A 56 -4.70 -8.75 7.08
C GLN A 56 -4.17 -9.42 8.35
N ASP A 57 -5.11 -9.91 9.16
CA ASP A 57 -4.79 -10.74 10.32
C ASP A 57 -4.75 -12.22 9.90
N LEU A 58 -4.02 -13.04 10.64
CA LEU A 58 -3.92 -14.47 10.35
C LEU A 58 -5.31 -15.13 10.37
N GLY A 59 -5.67 -15.84 9.29
CA GLY A 59 -6.97 -16.50 9.16
C GLY A 59 -8.13 -15.59 8.73
N HIS A 60 -7.88 -14.29 8.53
CA HIS A 60 -8.86 -13.34 8.03
C HIS A 60 -8.52 -12.88 6.60
N GLY A 61 -9.54 -12.46 5.85
CA GLY A 61 -9.36 -11.73 4.61
C GLY A 61 -8.82 -10.32 4.83
N LEU A 62 -8.67 -9.56 3.74
CA LEU A 62 -8.42 -8.13 3.83
C LEU A 62 -9.62 -7.45 4.50
N ARG A 63 -9.34 -6.62 5.52
CA ARG A 63 -10.35 -5.76 6.15
C ARG A 63 -9.95 -4.32 5.99
N LEU A 64 -10.88 -3.51 5.50
CA LEU A 64 -10.63 -2.10 5.20
C LEU A 64 -10.51 -1.30 6.49
N ILE A 65 -9.39 -0.59 6.66
CA ILE A 65 -9.17 0.33 7.78
C ILE A 65 -9.81 1.68 7.44
N HIS A 66 -9.36 2.27 6.33
CA HIS A 66 -9.76 3.58 5.83
C HIS A 66 -9.58 3.64 4.33
N TYR A 67 -10.35 4.51 3.66
CA TYR A 67 -10.15 4.84 2.26
C TYR A 67 -10.18 6.35 2.03
N SER A 68 -9.78 6.75 0.84
CA SER A 68 -9.74 8.14 0.42
C SER A 68 -10.16 8.23 -1.04
N ALA A 69 -11.09 9.14 -1.35
CA ALA A 69 -11.58 9.38 -2.72
C ALA A 69 -10.82 10.52 -3.43
N GLY A 70 -9.74 11.04 -2.83
CA GLY A 70 -8.93 12.12 -3.36
C GLY A 70 -8.25 12.90 -2.24
N ALA A 71 -7.40 13.86 -2.61
CA ALA A 71 -6.71 14.72 -1.66
C ALA A 71 -7.70 15.44 -0.72
N GLY A 72 -7.46 15.35 0.59
CA GLY A 72 -8.30 15.92 1.64
C GLY A 72 -9.59 15.14 1.95
N ILE A 73 -9.91 14.09 1.19
CA ILE A 73 -11.15 13.33 1.34
C ILE A 73 -10.81 11.93 1.87
N THR A 74 -11.18 11.64 3.11
CA THR A 74 -10.98 10.34 3.77
C THR A 74 -12.27 9.86 4.43
N ASP A 75 -12.46 8.54 4.49
CA ASP A 75 -13.61 7.93 5.14
C ASP A 75 -13.22 6.61 5.81
N LYS A 76 -14.06 6.16 6.74
CA LYS A 76 -13.86 4.97 7.58
C LYS A 76 -14.16 3.69 6.80
N GLY A 77 -13.37 2.66 7.07
CA GLY A 77 -13.65 1.30 6.61
C GLY A 77 -14.41 0.47 7.66
N GLU A 78 -14.19 -0.84 7.59
CA GLU A 78 -14.75 -1.84 8.51
C GLU A 78 -14.10 -1.79 9.90
N VAL A 79 -12.80 -1.47 9.97
CA VAL A 79 -11.99 -1.48 11.19
C VAL A 79 -11.18 -0.18 11.36
N PRO A 80 -11.83 0.99 11.44
CA PRO A 80 -11.16 2.29 11.44
C PRO A 80 -10.54 2.66 12.81
N ASP A 81 -11.02 2.06 13.89
CA ASP A 81 -10.71 2.52 15.25
C ASP A 81 -9.23 2.34 15.61
N GLY A 82 -8.67 3.35 16.27
CA GLY A 82 -7.25 3.37 16.67
C GLY A 82 -6.28 3.77 15.56
N TYR A 83 -6.79 4.15 14.38
CA TYR A 83 -6.01 4.65 13.26
C TYR A 83 -6.40 6.09 12.90
N VAL A 84 -5.42 6.86 12.45
CA VAL A 84 -5.60 8.19 11.88
C VAL A 84 -5.01 8.19 10.48
N VAL A 85 -5.70 8.78 9.51
CA VAL A 85 -5.21 8.84 8.13
C VAL A 85 -5.04 10.28 7.64
N SER A 86 -4.11 10.47 6.71
CA SER A 86 -3.90 11.75 6.03
C SER A 86 -3.67 11.54 4.54
N ARG A 87 -4.40 12.31 3.73
CA ARG A 87 -4.29 12.34 2.27
C ARG A 87 -4.06 13.78 1.82
N SER A 88 -2.90 14.35 2.12
CA SER A 88 -2.59 15.74 1.72
C SER A 88 -2.34 15.88 0.21
N LYS A 89 -1.92 14.79 -0.45
CA LYS A 89 -1.66 14.73 -1.90
C LYS A 89 -2.37 13.52 -2.51
N THR A 90 -2.67 13.59 -3.80
CA THR A 90 -3.28 12.46 -4.54
C THR A 90 -2.33 11.26 -4.61
N GLU A 91 -1.02 11.47 -4.53
CA GLU A 91 -0.04 10.40 -4.63
C GLU A 91 0.19 9.70 -3.28
N ASP A 92 -0.05 10.39 -2.16
CA ASP A 92 0.36 9.92 -0.83
C ASP A 92 -0.84 9.67 0.08
N PHE A 93 -0.94 8.47 0.67
CA PHE A 93 -1.92 8.14 1.71
C PHE A 93 -1.25 7.56 2.96
N LEU A 94 -1.25 8.34 4.04
CA LEU A 94 -0.59 7.99 5.30
C LEU A 94 -1.59 7.34 6.27
N LEU A 95 -1.11 6.32 6.99
CA LEU A 95 -1.82 5.65 8.08
C LEU A 95 -0.97 5.75 9.35
N THR A 96 -1.49 6.44 10.36
CA THR A 96 -0.81 6.66 11.64
C THR A 96 -1.55 5.93 12.76
N LEU A 97 -0.79 5.14 13.52
CA LEU A 97 -1.19 4.63 14.82
C LEU A 97 -0.62 5.62 15.84
N GLU A 98 -1.47 6.44 16.46
CA GLU A 98 -1.00 7.47 17.41
C GLU A 98 -0.33 6.86 18.64
N SER A 99 -0.85 5.71 19.08
CA SER A 99 -0.33 4.92 20.19
C SER A 99 -0.47 3.44 19.84
N ALA A 100 0.64 2.82 19.39
CA ALA A 100 0.61 1.45 18.90
C ALA A 100 0.22 0.44 20.00
N THR A 101 -0.72 -0.45 19.69
CA THR A 101 -1.19 -1.50 20.60
C THR A 101 -0.95 -2.90 20.03
N ARG A 102 -0.98 -3.92 20.89
CA ARG A 102 -0.76 -5.32 20.45
C ARG A 102 -1.82 -5.79 19.46
N SER A 103 -3.08 -5.36 19.60
CA SER A 103 -4.18 -5.71 18.68
C SER A 103 -4.03 -5.13 17.27
N GLN A 104 -3.11 -4.17 17.08
CA GLN A 104 -2.76 -3.59 15.78
C GLN A 104 -1.56 -4.30 15.14
N THR A 105 -1.08 -5.42 15.70
CA THR A 105 -0.08 -6.25 15.03
C THR A 105 -0.73 -6.99 13.86
N SER A 106 -0.35 -6.63 12.63
CA SER A 106 -0.95 -7.17 11.40
C SER A 106 0.00 -6.96 10.22
N VAL A 107 -0.29 -7.63 9.10
CA VAL A 107 0.21 -7.19 7.78
C VAL A 107 -0.68 -6.06 7.28
N TYR A 108 -0.07 -5.01 6.73
CA TYR A 108 -0.76 -3.83 6.23
C TYR A 108 -0.57 -3.70 4.72
N PHE A 109 -1.66 -3.50 3.98
CA PHE A 109 -1.66 -3.35 2.53
C PHE A 109 -2.23 -2.00 2.13
N CYS A 110 -1.60 -1.37 1.15
CA CYS A 110 -2.15 -0.24 0.45
C CYS A 110 -2.53 -0.61 -0.98
N ALA A 111 -3.63 -0.03 -1.47
CA ALA A 111 -4.06 -0.17 -2.85
C ALA A 111 -4.60 1.17 -3.37
N SER A 112 -4.74 1.29 -4.69
CA SER A 112 -5.34 2.45 -5.35
C SER A 112 -6.22 2.05 -6.54
N SER A 113 -7.16 2.92 -6.92
CA SER A 113 -8.04 2.75 -8.08
C SER A 113 -8.38 4.10 -8.74
N GLU A 114 -8.59 4.12 -10.06
CA GLU A 114 -9.05 5.31 -10.79
C GLU A 114 -10.46 5.73 -10.38
N SER A 115 -11.43 4.81 -10.45
CA SER A 115 -12.84 4.99 -10.07
C SER A 115 -13.61 3.67 -10.12
#